data_AF-A0A430HPN1-F1
#
_entry.id   AF-A0A430HPN1-F1
#
_cell.length_a   1.000
_cell.length_b   1.000
_cell.length_c   1.000
_cell.angle_alpha   90.00
_cell.angle_beta   90.00
_cell.angle_gamma   90.00
#
_symmetry.space_group_name_H-M   'P 1'
#
loop_
_entity.id
_entity.type
_entity.pdbx_description
1 polymer ?
#
loop_
_entity_poly.entity_id
_entity_poly.type
_entity_poly.pdbx_seq_one_letter_code
_entity_poly.pdbx_strand_id
1 'polypeptide(L)'
;MKSSVLRHSLLLTLALGLAACGGKATFPVEGRITNLKYAGMVVSNIGMNDLTVDAKATSFRFPNTIEYGIQYDVKVKQSPPHQTCSADNGKDTAGRQASINVLITCLDILNSIGGAVKIVGLDGTVKPYVGENLVLINGSSDRITVAKDSQSYKFAGQLAFGVSYGVSVLQQPDGGKVACEVDRGVGEMGDAEITNVNVICREK
;
A
#
# COMPACT_ATOMS: atom_id res chain seq x y z
N MET A 1 78.91 24.85 20.29
CA MET A 1 78.48 23.43 20.14
C MET A 1 77.25 23.26 21.05
N LYS A 2 76.06 22.81 20.69
CA LYS A 2 75.43 22.35 19.45
C LYS A 2 73.92 22.56 19.70
N SER A 3 73.28 23.27 18.79
CA SER A 3 71.82 23.38 18.66
C SER A 3 71.26 22.01 18.27
N SER A 4 70.72 21.23 19.22
CA SER A 4 70.19 19.88 18.91
C SER A 4 68.98 19.47 19.76
N VAL A 5 68.76 20.08 20.93
CA VAL A 5 67.76 19.57 21.89
C VAL A 5 66.34 20.11 21.65
N LEU A 6 66.16 21.23 20.95
CA LEU A 6 64.84 21.82 20.67
C LEU A 6 64.08 21.17 19.50
N ARG A 7 64.71 20.31 18.68
CA ARG A 7 64.05 19.67 17.52
C ARG A 7 63.38 18.34 17.84
N HIS A 8 63.65 17.75 19.00
CA HIS A 8 63.13 16.43 19.37
C HIS A 8 61.86 16.48 20.23
N SER A 9 61.54 17.62 20.83
CA SER A 9 60.34 17.83 21.64
C SER A 9 59.08 18.20 20.84
N LEU A 10 59.20 18.52 19.54
CA LEU A 10 58.06 18.83 18.68
C LEU A 10 57.51 17.60 17.92
N LEU A 11 58.25 16.48 17.89
CA LEU A 11 57.82 15.25 17.23
C LEU A 11 57.07 14.29 18.16
N LEU A 12 57.22 14.42 19.48
CA LEU A 12 56.55 13.53 20.44
C LEU A 12 55.12 13.97 20.79
N THR A 13 54.76 15.23 20.53
CA THR A 13 53.38 15.73 20.71
C THR A 13 52.49 15.51 19.49
N LEU A 14 53.06 15.17 18.32
CA LEU A 14 52.27 14.86 17.11
C LEU A 14 51.81 13.39 17.05
N ALA A 15 52.45 12.49 17.81
CA ALA A 15 52.13 11.05 17.81
C ALA A 15 50.94 10.68 18.71
N LEU A 16 50.57 11.50 19.70
CA LEU A 16 49.41 11.24 20.58
C LEU A 16 48.09 11.82 20.06
N GLY A 17 48.10 12.63 18.99
CA GLY A 17 46.89 13.19 18.41
C GLY A 17 46.07 12.21 17.54
N LEU A 18 46.67 11.12 17.06
CA LEU A 18 46.03 10.18 16.14
C LEU A 18 45.22 9.06 16.83
N ALA A 19 45.42 8.83 18.13
CA ALA A 19 44.69 7.78 18.86
C ALA A 19 43.26 8.17 19.27
N ALA A 20 42.87 9.45 19.08
CA ALA A 20 41.54 9.94 19.46
C ALA A 20 40.45 9.67 18.40
N CYS A 21 40.80 9.19 17.20
CA CYS A 21 39.83 8.82 16.15
C CYS A 21 39.48 7.32 16.16
N GLY A 22 39.60 6.66 17.31
CA GLY A 22 39.31 5.23 17.51
C GLY A 22 38.02 4.94 18.28
N GLY A 23 37.14 5.93 18.46
CA GLY A 23 35.83 5.70 19.05
C GLY A 23 35.01 4.74 18.19
N LYS A 24 34.41 3.71 18.78
CA LYS A 24 33.46 2.84 18.08
C LYS A 24 32.27 3.69 17.63
N ALA A 25 32.28 4.11 16.37
CA ALA A 25 31.17 4.82 15.77
C ALA A 25 30.01 3.84 15.55
N THR A 26 28.87 4.12 16.18
CA THR A 26 27.63 3.38 15.99
C THR A 26 26.59 4.27 15.32
N PHE A 27 25.86 3.73 14.36
CA PHE A 27 24.93 4.44 13.52
C PHE A 27 23.49 3.98 13.83
N PRO A 28 22.56 4.90 14.15
CA PRO A 28 21.17 4.54 14.32
C PRO A 28 20.53 4.17 12.98
N VAL A 29 19.61 3.21 13.04
CA VAL A 29 18.77 2.79 11.90
C VAL A 29 17.38 3.34 12.10
N GLU A 30 16.99 4.27 11.25
CA GLU A 30 15.73 4.99 11.31
C GLU A 30 15.17 5.22 9.91
N GLY A 31 13.99 5.82 9.81
CA GLY A 31 13.39 6.05 8.52
C GLY A 31 12.10 6.83 8.56
N ARG A 32 11.67 7.26 7.37
CA ARG A 32 10.41 7.95 7.15
C ARG A 32 9.40 6.98 6.56
N ILE A 33 8.16 7.11 6.99
CA ILE A 33 7.03 6.33 6.50
C ILE A 33 6.07 7.27 5.79
N THR A 34 5.58 6.83 4.63
CA THR A 34 4.58 7.55 3.86
C THR A 34 3.31 6.72 3.72
N ASN A 35 2.17 7.38 3.96
CA ASN A 35 0.83 6.83 3.76
C ASN A 35 0.51 5.55 4.57
N LEU A 36 1.14 5.32 5.72
CA LEU A 36 0.71 4.28 6.67
C LEU A 36 -0.59 4.71 7.35
N LYS A 37 -1.65 3.89 7.26
CA LYS A 37 -2.98 4.21 7.83
C LYS A 37 -3.37 3.27 8.97
N TYR A 38 -2.98 2.00 8.88
CA TYR A 38 -3.40 0.95 9.81
C TYR A 38 -2.23 0.44 10.65
N ALA A 39 -2.53 -0.14 11.81
CA ALA A 39 -1.54 -0.77 12.69
C ALA A 39 -1.15 -2.16 12.18
N GLY A 40 -0.06 -2.72 12.72
CA GLY A 40 0.37 -4.09 12.42
C GLY A 40 1.45 -4.20 11.35
N MET A 41 2.03 -3.07 10.91
CA MET A 41 3.26 -3.08 10.14
C MET A 41 4.41 -3.56 11.04
N VAL A 42 5.24 -4.47 10.52
CA VAL A 42 6.46 -4.93 11.19
C VAL A 42 7.65 -4.72 10.28
N VAL A 43 8.66 -4.01 10.77
CA VAL A 43 9.91 -3.74 10.08
C VAL A 43 11.01 -4.57 10.73
N SER A 44 11.83 -5.22 9.91
CA SER A 44 12.97 -6.02 10.37
C SER A 44 14.28 -5.43 9.85
N ASN A 45 15.35 -5.59 10.61
CA ASN A 45 16.72 -5.33 10.16
C ASN A 45 17.63 -6.49 10.59
N ILE A 46 18.67 -6.78 9.81
CA ILE A 46 19.60 -7.88 10.13
C ILE A 46 20.25 -7.64 11.49
N GLY A 47 20.26 -8.70 12.32
CA GLY A 47 20.89 -8.66 13.65
C GLY A 47 20.13 -7.82 14.68
N MET A 48 18.89 -7.41 14.39
CA MET A 48 18.03 -6.66 15.31
C MET A 48 16.70 -7.40 15.54
N ASN A 49 16.05 -7.10 16.65
CA ASN A 49 14.67 -7.51 16.88
C ASN A 49 13.75 -6.78 15.91
N ASP A 50 12.68 -7.46 15.51
CA ASP A 50 11.61 -6.86 14.72
C ASP A 50 10.98 -5.67 15.47
N LEU A 51 10.62 -4.65 14.72
CA LEU A 51 9.99 -3.43 15.21
C LEU A 51 8.55 -3.37 14.70
N THR A 52 7.59 -3.46 15.61
CA THR A 52 6.19 -3.13 15.31
C THR A 52 6.03 -1.62 15.21
N VAL A 53 5.27 -1.18 14.21
CA VAL A 53 5.01 0.24 13.95
C VAL A 53 3.53 0.53 14.10
N ASP A 54 3.22 1.58 14.85
CA ASP A 54 1.86 2.02 15.12
C ASP A 54 1.17 2.60 13.88
N ALA A 55 -0.17 2.58 13.89
CA ALA A 55 -0.97 3.21 12.85
C ALA A 55 -0.60 4.69 12.69
N LYS A 56 -0.58 5.19 11.45
CA LYS A 56 -0.32 6.60 11.12
C LYS A 56 1.06 7.12 11.53
N ALA A 57 1.98 6.25 11.94
CA ALA A 57 3.36 6.65 12.18
C ALA A 57 3.98 7.23 10.89
N THR A 58 4.72 8.32 11.04
CA THR A 58 5.43 8.99 9.94
C THR A 58 6.92 8.68 9.94
N SER A 59 7.40 7.97 10.95
CA SER A 59 8.79 7.54 11.09
C SER A 59 8.90 6.28 11.94
N PHE A 60 10.05 5.63 11.86
CA PHE A 60 10.43 4.53 12.76
C PHE A 60 11.90 4.66 13.13
N ARG A 61 12.30 4.00 14.22
CA ARG A 61 13.69 3.90 14.66
C ARG A 61 13.90 2.62 15.44
N PHE A 62 14.92 1.85 15.07
CA PHE A 62 15.33 0.69 15.85
C PHE A 62 15.99 1.14 17.16
N PRO A 63 15.78 0.42 18.28
CA PRO A 63 16.37 0.79 19.56
C PRO A 63 17.89 0.62 19.58
N ASN A 64 18.40 -0.37 18.85
CA ASN A 64 19.83 -0.65 18.73
C ASN A 64 20.46 0.09 17.55
N THR A 65 21.76 0.38 17.66
CA THR A 65 22.58 0.98 16.62
C THR A 65 23.52 -0.07 16.00
N ILE A 66 24.03 0.16 14.79
CA ILE A 66 25.01 -0.73 14.14
C ILE A 66 26.41 -0.11 14.10
N GLU A 67 27.45 -0.93 14.27
CA GLU A 67 28.84 -0.47 14.17
C GLU A 67 29.24 -0.15 12.71
N TYR A 68 30.27 0.69 12.52
CA TYR A 68 30.86 0.98 11.21
C TYR A 68 31.20 -0.31 10.43
N GLY A 69 30.91 -0.35 9.13
CA GLY A 69 31.26 -1.49 8.28
C GLY A 69 30.28 -2.68 8.38
N ILE A 70 29.30 -2.64 9.29
CA ILE A 70 28.26 -3.67 9.40
C ILE A 70 27.15 -3.41 8.37
N GLN A 71 26.68 -4.47 7.72
CA GLN A 71 25.57 -4.41 6.78
C GLN A 71 24.24 -4.21 7.52
N TYR A 72 23.34 -3.44 6.91
CA TYR A 72 21.94 -3.37 7.27
C TYR A 72 21.06 -3.77 6.09
N ASP A 73 19.88 -4.28 6.39
CA ASP A 73 18.87 -4.67 5.41
C ASP A 73 17.50 -4.53 6.06
N VAL A 74 17.01 -3.30 6.03
CA VAL A 74 15.69 -2.89 6.52
C VAL A 74 14.65 -3.34 5.52
N LYS A 75 13.73 -4.19 5.99
CA LYS A 75 12.62 -4.73 5.21
C LYS A 75 11.31 -4.52 5.94
N VAL A 76 10.24 -4.34 5.16
CA VAL A 76 8.88 -4.56 5.67
C VAL A 76 8.68 -6.07 5.74
N LYS A 77 8.75 -6.63 6.95
CA LYS A 77 8.52 -8.06 7.19
C LYS A 77 7.05 -8.42 7.10
N GLN A 78 6.19 -7.51 7.59
CA GLN A 78 4.74 -7.63 7.52
C GLN A 78 4.14 -6.27 7.18
N SER A 79 3.31 -6.23 6.14
CA SER A 79 2.48 -5.06 5.85
C SER A 79 1.28 -5.02 6.79
N PRO A 80 0.78 -3.83 7.14
CA PRO A 80 -0.47 -3.70 7.88
C PRO A 80 -1.64 -4.21 7.00
N PRO A 81 -2.81 -4.50 7.58
CA PRO A 81 -3.98 -4.87 6.78
C PRO A 81 -4.37 -3.74 5.83
N HIS A 82 -5.02 -4.10 4.72
CA HIS A 82 -5.56 -3.17 3.71
C HIS A 82 -4.52 -2.32 2.95
N GLN A 83 -3.22 -2.49 3.23
CA GLN A 83 -2.14 -1.80 2.53
C GLN A 83 -0.98 -2.73 2.22
N THR A 84 -0.23 -2.40 1.18
CA THR A 84 1.10 -2.98 0.92
C THR A 84 2.15 -1.94 1.20
N CYS A 85 3.09 -2.23 2.09
CA CYS A 85 4.21 -1.34 2.39
C CYS A 85 5.52 -1.93 1.88
N SER A 86 6.38 -1.11 1.28
CA SER A 86 7.71 -1.51 0.82
C SER A 86 8.78 -0.53 1.31
N ALA A 87 9.95 -1.07 1.63
CA ALA A 87 11.13 -0.28 1.95
C ALA A 87 11.90 0.04 0.66
N ASP A 88 12.30 1.29 0.49
CA ASP A 88 13.13 1.77 -0.60
C ASP A 88 14.55 2.05 -0.09
N ASN A 89 15.55 1.62 -0.87
CA ASN A 89 16.98 1.70 -0.52
C ASN A 89 17.31 1.22 0.90
N GLY A 90 16.61 0.18 1.38
CA GLY A 90 16.71 -0.31 2.76
C GLY A 90 17.99 -1.08 3.09
N LYS A 91 18.96 -1.20 2.19
CA LYS A 91 20.16 -2.03 2.39
C LYS A 91 21.43 -1.32 1.94
N ASP A 92 22.45 -1.32 2.80
CA ASP A 92 23.83 -0.90 2.50
C ASP A 92 24.72 -1.30 3.70
N THR A 93 25.88 -0.66 3.82
CA THR A 93 26.82 -0.79 4.92
C THR A 93 26.85 0.49 5.75
N ALA A 94 26.88 0.35 7.08
CA ALA A 94 26.98 1.47 8.02
C ALA A 94 28.26 2.28 7.84
N GLY A 95 28.18 3.59 8.06
CA GLY A 95 29.36 4.47 8.11
C GLY A 95 29.47 5.51 7.01
N ARG A 96 28.55 5.55 6.05
CA ARG A 96 28.53 6.57 4.98
C ARG A 96 27.92 7.90 5.42
N GLN A 97 27.03 7.87 6.41
CA GLN A 97 26.26 9.00 6.92
C GLN A 97 26.17 8.92 8.45
N ALA A 98 25.77 10.02 9.10
CA ALA A 98 25.61 10.07 10.55
C ALA A 98 24.46 9.18 11.08
N SER A 99 23.44 8.94 10.25
CA SER A 99 22.39 7.95 10.49
C SER A 99 22.01 7.22 9.20
N ILE A 100 21.38 6.06 9.35
CA ILE A 100 20.79 5.32 8.25
C ILE A 100 19.33 5.72 8.19
N ASN A 101 18.90 6.27 7.05
CA ASN A 101 17.53 6.70 6.83
C ASN A 101 16.90 5.91 5.68
N VAL A 102 15.89 5.11 5.99
CA VAL A 102 15.18 4.28 5.02
C VAL A 102 13.78 4.85 4.78
N LEU A 103 13.38 4.95 3.52
CA LEU A 103 12.03 5.35 3.16
C LEU A 103 11.13 4.11 3.09
N ILE A 104 10.00 4.13 3.78
CA ILE A 104 8.94 3.14 3.63
C ILE A 104 7.72 3.81 3.00
N THR A 105 7.17 3.19 1.96
CA THR A 105 5.98 3.66 1.25
C THR A 105 4.88 2.63 1.34
N CYS A 106 3.72 3.05 1.84
CA CYS A 106 2.51 2.23 1.93
C CYS A 106 1.50 2.64 0.87
N LEU A 107 0.93 1.67 0.17
CA LEU A 107 -0.11 1.85 -0.84
C LEU A 107 -1.37 1.11 -0.40
N ASP A 108 -2.53 1.74 -0.54
CA ASP A 108 -3.80 1.07 -0.29
C ASP A 108 -4.02 -0.04 -1.29
N ILE A 109 -4.54 -1.16 -0.82
CA ILE A 109 -5.05 -2.22 -1.71
C ILE A 109 -6.40 -1.74 -2.24
N LEU A 110 -6.52 -1.69 -3.57
CA LEU A 110 -7.72 -1.23 -4.26
C LEU A 110 -8.43 -2.41 -4.92
N ASN A 111 -9.73 -2.52 -4.69
CA ASN A 111 -10.59 -3.57 -5.20
C ASN A 111 -11.74 -3.01 -6.02
N SER A 112 -12.33 -3.85 -6.87
CA SER A 112 -13.37 -3.44 -7.82
C SER A 112 -14.71 -4.08 -7.47
N ILE A 113 -15.76 -3.58 -8.10
CA ILE A 113 -17.14 -4.03 -7.90
C ILE A 113 -17.69 -4.52 -9.23
N GLY A 114 -18.39 -5.64 -9.18
CA GLY A 114 -19.12 -6.20 -10.30
C GLY A 114 -20.15 -7.21 -9.84
N GLY A 115 -20.76 -7.86 -10.82
CA GLY A 115 -21.61 -9.00 -10.59
C GLY A 115 -22.25 -9.52 -11.87
N ALA A 116 -23.14 -10.48 -11.69
CA ALA A 116 -23.83 -11.10 -12.81
C ALA A 116 -24.97 -10.19 -13.31
N VAL A 117 -25.26 -10.27 -14.59
CA VAL A 117 -26.42 -9.61 -15.20
C VAL A 117 -27.23 -10.63 -15.98
N LYS A 118 -28.54 -10.62 -15.78
CA LYS A 118 -29.47 -11.58 -16.40
C LYS A 118 -30.82 -10.95 -16.67
N ILE A 119 -31.58 -11.55 -17.59
CA ILE A 119 -32.98 -11.19 -17.84
C ILE A 119 -33.89 -12.36 -17.46
N VAL A 120 -35.06 -12.03 -16.91
CA VAL A 120 -36.16 -12.96 -16.65
C VAL A 120 -37.25 -12.66 -17.67
N GLY A 121 -37.57 -13.64 -18.51
CA GLY A 121 -38.62 -13.51 -19.52
C GLY A 121 -40.02 -13.55 -18.91
N LEU A 122 -41.03 -13.23 -19.72
CA LEU A 122 -42.44 -13.30 -19.33
C LEU A 122 -42.89 -14.71 -18.89
N ASP A 123 -42.21 -15.75 -19.40
CA ASP A 123 -42.39 -17.16 -19.03
C ASP A 123 -41.70 -17.54 -17.70
N GLY A 124 -41.05 -16.60 -17.04
CA GLY A 124 -40.27 -16.82 -15.81
C GLY A 124 -38.89 -17.45 -16.04
N THR A 125 -38.51 -17.71 -17.28
CA THR A 125 -37.20 -18.31 -17.59
C THR A 125 -36.08 -17.29 -17.44
N VAL A 126 -34.96 -17.74 -16.88
CA VAL A 126 -33.75 -16.92 -16.74
C VAL A 126 -32.89 -17.09 -17.99
N LYS A 127 -32.53 -15.98 -18.63
CA LYS A 127 -31.71 -15.93 -19.86
C LYS A 127 -30.53 -14.96 -19.67
N PRO A 128 -29.46 -15.08 -20.47
CA PRO A 128 -28.43 -14.06 -20.57
C PRO A 128 -29.06 -12.69 -20.89
N TYR A 129 -28.42 -11.62 -20.43
CA TYR A 129 -28.90 -10.27 -20.70
C TYR A 129 -28.81 -9.94 -22.19
N VAL A 130 -29.93 -9.55 -22.81
CA VAL A 130 -30.01 -9.25 -24.26
C VAL A 130 -30.44 -7.81 -24.56
N GLY A 131 -30.65 -6.99 -23.53
CA GLY A 131 -31.09 -5.60 -23.70
C GLY A 131 -29.96 -4.67 -24.16
N GLU A 132 -30.33 -3.49 -24.62
CA GLU A 132 -29.39 -2.47 -25.08
C GLU A 132 -29.47 -1.20 -24.21
N ASN A 133 -28.33 -0.54 -24.01
CA ASN A 133 -28.21 0.73 -23.27
C ASN A 133 -28.58 0.69 -21.78
N LEU A 134 -28.47 -0.48 -21.11
CA LEU A 134 -28.46 -0.51 -19.64
C LEU A 134 -27.20 0.19 -19.15
N VAL A 135 -27.37 1.24 -18.35
CA VAL A 135 -26.25 1.93 -17.70
C VAL A 135 -26.37 1.75 -16.20
N LEU A 136 -25.30 1.22 -15.59
CA LEU A 136 -25.15 1.14 -14.14
C LEU A 136 -24.21 2.24 -13.68
N ILE A 137 -24.45 2.75 -12.47
CA ILE A 137 -23.59 3.72 -11.83
C ILE A 137 -23.23 3.25 -10.42
N ASN A 138 -21.96 3.41 -10.04
CA ASN A 138 -21.47 3.23 -8.69
C ASN A 138 -21.11 4.62 -8.11
N GLY A 139 -21.84 5.05 -7.08
CA GLY A 139 -21.69 6.39 -6.52
C GLY A 139 -22.14 7.47 -7.52
N SER A 140 -21.32 8.49 -7.75
CA SER A 140 -21.70 9.67 -8.55
C SER A 140 -21.06 9.77 -9.94
N SER A 141 -19.97 9.05 -10.20
CA SER A 141 -19.18 9.23 -11.43
C SER A 141 -18.76 7.95 -12.15
N ASP A 142 -18.63 6.83 -11.45
CA ASP A 142 -18.19 5.57 -12.05
C ASP A 142 -19.39 4.88 -12.72
N ARG A 143 -19.33 4.74 -14.05
CA ARG A 143 -20.44 4.30 -14.88
C ARG A 143 -19.99 3.20 -15.82
N ILE A 144 -20.88 2.26 -16.07
CA ILE A 144 -20.68 1.22 -17.08
C ILE A 144 -21.95 1.02 -17.89
N THR A 145 -21.80 1.01 -19.21
CA THR A 145 -22.84 0.51 -20.12
C THR A 145 -22.67 -0.99 -20.24
N VAL A 146 -23.69 -1.75 -19.85
CA VAL A 146 -23.67 -3.21 -19.94
C VAL A 146 -23.87 -3.60 -21.41
N ALA A 147 -22.90 -4.35 -21.95
CA ALA A 147 -22.99 -4.82 -23.33
C ALA A 147 -24.06 -5.92 -23.46
N LYS A 148 -24.71 -5.96 -24.62
CA LYS A 148 -25.60 -7.05 -25.01
C LYS A 148 -24.89 -8.40 -24.90
N ASP A 149 -25.63 -9.43 -24.50
CA ASP A 149 -25.15 -10.80 -24.28
C ASP A 149 -24.13 -10.96 -23.14
N SER A 150 -23.89 -9.91 -22.34
CA SER A 150 -23.05 -10.01 -21.15
C SER A 150 -23.67 -10.93 -20.10
N GLN A 151 -22.82 -11.73 -19.46
CA GLN A 151 -23.20 -12.53 -18.29
C GLN A 151 -22.82 -11.84 -16.98
N SER A 152 -21.88 -10.89 -17.05
CA SER A 152 -21.39 -10.13 -15.90
C SER A 152 -20.93 -8.75 -16.32
N TYR A 153 -20.78 -7.86 -15.35
CA TYR A 153 -20.20 -6.54 -15.51
C TYR A 153 -19.19 -6.28 -14.38
N LYS A 154 -18.28 -5.33 -14.61
CA LYS A 154 -17.26 -4.91 -13.65
C LYS A 154 -16.97 -3.43 -13.85
N PHE A 155 -17.12 -2.65 -12.79
CA PHE A 155 -16.77 -1.23 -12.81
C PHE A 155 -15.25 -1.05 -12.96
N ALA A 156 -14.85 0.02 -13.65
CA ALA A 156 -13.44 0.37 -13.80
C ALA A 156 -12.88 1.05 -12.54
N GLY A 157 -13.73 1.77 -11.80
CA GLY A 157 -13.35 2.36 -10.53
C GLY A 157 -12.95 1.28 -9.52
N GLN A 158 -11.86 1.55 -8.81
CA GLN A 158 -11.42 0.74 -7.68
C GLN A 158 -11.57 1.55 -6.39
N LEU A 159 -11.95 0.87 -5.32
CA LEU A 159 -12.18 1.44 -4.01
C LEU A 159 -11.21 0.83 -3.01
N ALA A 160 -10.74 1.65 -2.08
CA ALA A 160 -9.96 1.18 -0.93
C ALA A 160 -10.87 0.54 0.12
N PHE A 161 -10.29 -0.24 1.02
CA PHE A 161 -11.00 -0.81 2.17
C PHE A 161 -11.80 0.24 2.96
N GLY A 162 -13.02 -0.12 3.35
CA GLY A 162 -13.93 0.72 4.14
C GLY A 162 -14.61 1.84 3.35
N VAL A 163 -14.31 2.00 2.06
CA VAL A 163 -15.03 2.96 1.22
C VAL A 163 -16.40 2.37 0.86
N SER A 164 -17.46 3.11 1.19
CA SER A 164 -18.83 2.73 0.84
C SER A 164 -19.06 2.82 -0.68
N TYR A 165 -19.88 1.91 -1.20
CA TYR A 165 -20.30 1.89 -2.59
C TYR A 165 -21.83 1.85 -2.70
N GLY A 166 -22.33 2.28 -3.85
CA GLY A 166 -23.75 2.34 -4.14
C GLY A 166 -24.01 2.19 -5.63
N VAL A 167 -24.29 0.96 -6.03
CA VAL A 167 -24.63 0.56 -7.39
C VAL A 167 -26.13 0.69 -7.62
N SER A 168 -26.50 1.43 -8.66
CA SER A 168 -27.88 1.60 -9.09
C SER A 168 -28.00 1.58 -10.62
N VAL A 169 -29.22 1.37 -11.11
CA VAL A 169 -29.52 1.54 -12.53
C VAL A 169 -29.66 3.02 -12.82
N LEU A 170 -28.72 3.57 -13.58
CA LEU A 170 -28.77 4.96 -14.05
C LEU A 170 -29.72 5.10 -15.24
N GLN A 171 -29.72 4.11 -16.14
CA GLN A 171 -30.57 4.08 -17.32
C GLN A 171 -31.11 2.68 -17.55
N GLN A 172 -32.43 2.57 -17.65
CA GLN A 172 -33.10 1.32 -18.02
C GLN A 172 -32.88 1.01 -19.50
N PRO A 173 -32.69 -0.28 -19.87
CA PRO A 173 -32.43 -0.67 -21.25
C PRO A 173 -33.68 -0.57 -22.13
N ASP A 174 -33.46 -0.63 -23.44
CA ASP A 174 -34.50 -0.72 -24.48
C ASP A 174 -35.59 0.36 -24.38
N GLY A 175 -35.22 1.55 -23.92
CA GLY A 175 -36.15 2.66 -23.71
C GLY A 175 -37.15 2.44 -22.55
N GLY A 176 -36.81 1.57 -21.58
CA GLY A 176 -37.62 1.29 -20.40
C GLY A 176 -38.63 0.14 -20.56
N LYS A 177 -38.58 -0.59 -21.68
CA LYS A 177 -39.40 -1.80 -21.91
C LYS A 177 -39.00 -2.97 -21.02
N VAL A 178 -37.74 -3.02 -20.62
CA VAL A 178 -37.21 -3.97 -19.64
C VAL A 178 -36.90 -3.21 -18.36
N ALA A 179 -37.26 -3.77 -17.20
CA ALA A 179 -36.94 -3.19 -15.89
C ALA A 179 -35.83 -4.00 -15.23
N CYS A 180 -34.70 -3.35 -14.97
CA CYS A 180 -33.57 -3.89 -14.24
C CYS A 180 -33.52 -3.32 -12.82
N GLU A 181 -33.17 -4.18 -11.87
CA GLU A 181 -32.94 -3.87 -10.47
C GLU A 181 -31.59 -4.42 -10.03
N VAL A 182 -30.96 -3.75 -9.06
CA VAL A 182 -29.68 -4.16 -8.49
C VAL A 182 -29.93 -4.87 -7.17
N ASP A 183 -29.56 -6.14 -7.07
CA ASP A 183 -29.45 -6.87 -5.82
C ASP A 183 -28.08 -6.60 -5.18
N ARG A 184 -28.07 -6.43 -3.85
CA ARG A 184 -26.86 -6.08 -3.08
C ARG A 184 -26.12 -4.82 -3.59
N GLY A 185 -26.89 -3.84 -4.07
CA GLY A 185 -26.34 -2.61 -4.65
C GLY A 185 -25.54 -1.73 -3.69
N VAL A 186 -25.70 -1.88 -2.38
CA VAL A 186 -25.01 -1.04 -1.38
C VAL A 186 -24.11 -1.89 -0.48
N GLY A 187 -23.01 -1.31 -0.03
CA GLY A 187 -22.09 -1.95 0.90
C GLY A 187 -20.82 -1.14 1.13
N GLU A 188 -19.83 -1.79 1.75
CA GLU A 188 -18.47 -1.25 1.93
C GLU A 188 -17.45 -2.19 1.31
N MET A 189 -16.37 -1.61 0.78
CA MET A 189 -15.31 -2.37 0.14
C MET A 189 -14.45 -3.12 1.18
N GLY A 190 -14.23 -4.42 0.94
CA GLY A 190 -13.33 -5.25 1.73
C GLY A 190 -11.94 -5.45 1.09
N ASP A 191 -11.21 -6.44 1.58
CA ASP A 191 -9.88 -6.82 1.04
C ASP A 191 -9.91 -7.63 -0.26
N ALA A 192 -11.10 -7.94 -0.77
CA ALA A 192 -11.28 -8.69 -2.01
C ALA A 192 -12.26 -7.99 -2.95
N GLU A 193 -12.14 -8.32 -4.24
CA GLU A 193 -13.09 -7.91 -5.26
C GLU A 193 -14.51 -8.38 -4.92
N ILE A 194 -15.49 -7.48 -5.11
CA ILE A 194 -16.91 -7.77 -4.93
C ILE A 194 -17.48 -8.18 -6.28
N THR A 195 -18.01 -9.40 -6.37
CA THR A 195 -18.53 -9.99 -7.62
C THR A 195 -19.99 -10.44 -7.51
N ASN A 196 -20.69 -10.01 -6.46
CA ASN A 196 -22.04 -10.47 -6.12
C ASN A 196 -23.09 -9.34 -6.10
N VAL A 197 -22.78 -8.18 -6.68
CA VAL A 197 -23.75 -7.12 -6.93
C VAL A 197 -24.47 -7.46 -8.23
N ASN A 198 -25.57 -8.20 -8.13
CA ASN A 198 -26.20 -8.78 -9.31
C ASN A 198 -27.28 -7.86 -9.87
N VAL A 199 -27.43 -7.83 -11.19
CA VAL A 199 -28.50 -7.10 -11.87
C VAL A 199 -29.49 -8.09 -12.45
N ILE A 200 -30.76 -7.91 -12.08
CA ILE A 200 -31.87 -8.73 -12.53
C ILE A 200 -32.80 -7.85 -13.35
N CYS A 201 -32.83 -8.11 -14.65
CA CYS A 201 -33.75 -7.48 -15.58
C CYS A 201 -35.00 -8.34 -15.78
N ARG A 202 -36.15 -7.72 -16.01
CA ARG A 202 -37.42 -8.39 -16.27
C ARG A 202 -38.09 -7.76 -17.47
N GLU A 203 -38.54 -8.60 -18.39
CA GLU A 203 -39.42 -8.19 -19.49
C GLU A 203 -40.76 -7.69 -18.90
N LYS A 204 -41.36 -6.68 -19.53
CA LYS A 204 -42.68 -6.16 -19.19
C LYS A 204 -43.72 -6.62 -20.20
#